data_AF-A0A846JL41-F1
#
_entry.id   AF-A0A846JL41-F1
#
_cell.length_a   1.000
_cell.length_b   1.000
_cell.length_c   1.000
_cell.angle_alpha   90.00
_cell.angle_beta   90.00
_cell.angle_gamma   90.00
#
_symmetry.space_group_name_H-M   'P 1'
#
loop_
_entity.id
_entity.type
_entity.pdbx_description
1 polymer ?
#
loop_
_entity_poly.entity_id
_entity_poly.type
_entity_poly.pdbx_seq_one_letter_code
_entity_poly.pdbx_strand_id
1 'polypeptide(L)'
;MSKKQITLTEEEQLDYITQEILKLKKQTASNIINIGQNLVCVKQTIPYGEFTKYLKEKVDFTRQQADKFMKIYEAYANEESKSTLQPKWGVEKLYTLTTIPEKDRDKFIEENNIDEISTRELKKKVKEFKNPVKKRKPKYKIIDVEVTEETENKEIEPKKILRKAEKIIKEIEIRTGEFYTQNCSIDNIRCDDRGGVLGQLYAVGEITEEELLETVQYYCLDLDVNFKDLISEKAKENYIKNIDNSYSHYYDKEYYIDIVESKDLSYLNTNNFDDWDEDEIKEDFIKNYKVEENKITILLGYNENGDENLCVYKNKKLIGHYSLGEYWNPTDEKEVKLLKQRINKLAKFEHIQLEELFNKWLKQYTKYYKKELERRKECEDSRKREEEYKEKKEHWESIYNYITSFKFEDIYDENCDIKDWEKYKNNDEQYKKYQKRQKDRWKDYDFGNLFENTQMTVKEENKPIYKRLYRTLSLTYHPDKIGGDGREMQIVNQLKEMWGV
;
A
#
# COMPACT_ATOMS: atom_id res chain seq x y z
N MET A 1 -46.18 44.97 -2.99
CA MET A 1 -45.68 43.59 -3.09
C MET A 1 -44.54 43.43 -2.09
N SER A 2 -44.85 42.84 -0.94
CA SER A 2 -43.89 42.66 0.18
C SER A 2 -42.95 41.50 -0.15
N LYS A 3 -41.64 41.78 -0.26
CA LYS A 3 -40.60 40.72 -0.34
C LYS A 3 -40.41 40.14 1.05
N LYS A 4 -41.10 39.03 1.32
CA LYS A 4 -40.86 38.14 2.49
C LYS A 4 -39.35 37.83 2.57
N GLN A 5 -38.68 38.30 3.63
CA GLN A 5 -37.40 37.73 4.03
C GLN A 5 -37.65 36.35 4.64
N ILE A 6 -37.15 35.32 3.97
CA ILE A 6 -37.18 33.94 4.43
C ILE A 6 -36.04 33.80 5.45
N THR A 7 -36.31 34.01 6.73
CA THR A 7 -35.38 33.61 7.80
C THR A 7 -35.37 32.08 7.85
N LEU A 8 -34.28 31.48 7.36
CA LEU A 8 -34.01 30.04 7.47
C LEU A 8 -34.02 29.67 8.97
N THR A 9 -35.00 28.87 9.35
CA THR A 9 -35.15 28.20 10.64
C THR A 9 -33.89 27.42 11.00
N GLU A 10 -33.73 27.03 12.27
CA GLU A 10 -32.56 26.25 12.71
C GLU A 10 -32.44 24.91 11.95
N GLU A 11 -33.57 24.30 11.57
CA GLU A 11 -33.61 23.14 10.67
C GLU A 11 -33.08 23.47 9.26
N GLU A 12 -33.49 24.59 8.68
CA GLU A 12 -33.02 24.99 7.34
C GLU A 12 -31.54 25.41 7.33
N GLN A 13 -30.99 25.93 8.44
CA GLN A 13 -29.55 26.18 8.59
C GLN A 13 -28.75 24.88 8.76
N LEU A 14 -29.29 23.93 9.52
CA LEU A 14 -28.70 22.59 9.64
C LEU A 14 -28.71 21.87 8.29
N ASP A 15 -29.80 21.99 7.52
CA ASP A 15 -29.89 21.45 6.17
C ASP A 15 -28.83 22.08 5.25
N TYR A 16 -28.68 23.41 5.27
CA TYR A 16 -27.63 24.09 4.50
C TYR A 16 -26.22 23.63 4.86
N ILE A 17 -25.89 23.53 6.16
CA ILE A 17 -24.58 23.03 6.61
C ILE A 17 -24.38 21.56 6.19
N THR A 18 -25.43 20.75 6.28
CA THR A 18 -25.41 19.35 5.83
C THR A 18 -25.15 19.27 4.33
N GLN A 19 -25.81 20.09 3.52
CA GLN A 19 -25.56 20.18 2.09
C GLN A 19 -24.12 20.61 1.78
N GLU A 20 -23.55 21.56 2.52
CA GLU A 20 -22.16 21.99 2.33
C GLU A 20 -21.16 20.88 2.72
N ILE A 21 -21.42 20.14 3.79
CA ILE A 21 -20.61 18.96 4.17
C ILE A 21 -20.66 17.89 3.07
N LEU A 22 -21.85 17.62 2.52
CA LEU A 22 -22.02 16.65 1.43
C LEU A 22 -21.31 17.11 0.14
N LYS A 23 -21.30 18.41 -0.14
CA LYS A 23 -20.58 19.01 -1.26
C LYS A 23 -19.06 18.91 -1.09
N LEU A 24 -18.51 19.22 0.09
CA LEU A 24 -17.09 19.07 0.40
C LEU A 24 -16.62 17.61 0.30
N LYS A 25 -17.48 16.68 0.74
CA LYS A 25 -17.27 15.24 0.52
C LYS A 25 -17.18 14.93 -0.98
N LYS A 26 -18.11 15.44 -1.79
CA LYS A 26 -18.11 15.21 -3.25
C LYS A 26 -16.88 15.78 -3.95
N GLN A 27 -16.43 16.96 -3.51
CA GLN A 27 -15.20 17.57 -3.97
C GLN A 27 -13.98 16.74 -3.60
N THR A 28 -13.95 16.14 -2.41
CA THR A 28 -12.86 15.24 -1.98
C THR A 28 -12.74 14.03 -2.92
N ALA A 29 -13.86 13.36 -3.23
CA ALA A 29 -13.86 12.24 -4.19
C ALA A 29 -13.40 12.68 -5.59
N SER A 30 -13.83 13.86 -6.04
CA SER A 30 -13.41 14.44 -7.33
C SER A 30 -11.91 14.77 -7.35
N ASN A 31 -11.38 15.30 -6.25
CA ASN A 31 -9.97 15.64 -6.11
C ASN A 31 -9.08 14.38 -6.17
N ILE A 32 -9.51 13.26 -5.59
CA ILE A 32 -8.79 11.98 -5.67
C ILE A 32 -8.61 11.55 -7.15
N ILE A 33 -9.64 11.70 -7.97
CA ILE A 33 -9.61 11.34 -9.40
C ILE A 33 -8.73 12.32 -10.19
N ASN A 34 -8.86 13.62 -9.92
CA ASN A 34 -8.04 14.64 -10.57
C ASN A 34 -6.55 14.49 -10.24
N ILE A 35 -6.22 14.10 -9.00
CA ILE A 35 -4.84 13.75 -8.61
C ILE A 35 -4.35 12.56 -9.44
N GLY A 36 -5.15 11.50 -9.57
CA GLY A 36 -4.82 10.35 -10.41
C GLY A 36 -4.59 10.71 -11.88
N GLN A 37 -5.46 11.54 -12.45
CA GLN A 37 -5.32 12.04 -13.82
C GLN A 37 -4.01 12.81 -14.02
N ASN A 38 -3.71 13.75 -13.13
CA ASN A 38 -2.49 14.55 -13.22
C ASN A 38 -1.24 13.69 -13.07
N LEU A 39 -1.27 12.66 -12.20
CA LEU A 39 -0.17 11.72 -12.06
C LEU A 39 0.04 10.87 -13.32
N VAL A 40 -1.02 10.44 -13.99
CA VAL A 40 -0.94 9.77 -15.31
C VAL A 40 -0.31 10.71 -16.35
N CYS A 41 -0.76 11.96 -16.43
CA CYS A 41 -0.21 12.95 -17.36
C CYS A 41 1.28 13.22 -17.10
N VAL A 42 1.68 13.38 -15.83
CA VAL A 42 3.09 13.56 -15.47
C VAL A 42 3.91 12.34 -15.89
N LYS A 43 3.44 11.12 -15.58
CA LYS A 43 4.14 9.87 -15.93
C LYS A 43 4.37 9.71 -17.43
N GLN A 44 3.46 10.23 -18.26
CA GLN A 44 3.57 10.21 -19.72
C GLN A 44 4.46 11.32 -20.29
N THR A 45 4.70 12.39 -19.53
CA THR A 45 5.42 13.59 -20.00
C THR A 45 6.92 13.54 -19.70
N ILE A 46 7.30 12.91 -18.59
CA ILE A 46 8.70 12.86 -18.16
C ILE A 46 9.44 11.62 -18.69
N PRO A 47 10.77 11.66 -18.83
CA PRO A 47 11.57 10.53 -19.29
C PRO A 47 11.40 9.27 -18.42
N TYR A 48 11.63 8.10 -19.03
CA TYR A 48 11.61 6.81 -18.34
C TYR A 48 12.61 6.82 -17.17
N GLY A 49 12.19 6.29 -16.01
CA GLY A 49 13.00 6.27 -14.78
C GLY A 49 12.80 7.49 -13.85
N GLU A 50 12.37 8.65 -14.34
CA GLU A 50 12.30 9.89 -13.55
C GLU A 50 11.03 10.01 -12.69
N PHE A 51 10.02 9.18 -12.91
CA PHE A 51 8.72 9.30 -12.23
C PHE A 51 8.80 9.09 -10.72
N THR A 52 9.58 8.10 -10.25
CA THR A 52 9.73 7.86 -8.81
C THR A 52 10.41 9.03 -8.11
N LYS A 53 11.38 9.66 -8.77
CA LYS A 53 12.06 10.87 -8.26
C LYS A 53 11.12 12.06 -8.20
N TYR A 54 10.34 12.29 -9.27
CA TYR A 54 9.30 13.33 -9.29
C TYR A 54 8.30 13.19 -8.14
N LEU A 55 7.81 11.97 -7.91
CA LEU A 55 6.84 11.70 -6.84
C LEU A 55 7.37 12.10 -5.47
N LYS A 56 8.62 11.72 -5.17
CA LYS A 56 9.27 12.01 -3.89
C LYS A 56 9.61 13.49 -3.72
N GLU A 57 10.17 14.12 -4.74
CA GLU A 57 10.72 15.48 -4.63
C GLU A 57 9.70 16.60 -4.86
N LYS A 58 8.63 16.36 -5.63
CA LYS A 58 7.70 17.42 -6.07
C LYS A 58 6.32 17.35 -5.46
N VAL A 59 5.82 16.16 -5.15
CA VAL A 59 4.45 15.96 -4.66
C VAL A 59 4.35 15.14 -3.38
N ASP A 60 5.50 14.81 -2.78
CA ASP A 60 5.63 14.06 -1.52
C ASP A 60 4.80 12.77 -1.47
N PHE A 61 4.82 12.03 -2.58
CA PHE A 61 4.13 10.75 -2.71
C PHE A 61 5.13 9.60 -2.79
N THR A 62 4.80 8.51 -2.10
CA THR A 62 5.38 7.20 -2.41
C THR A 62 4.82 6.68 -3.73
N ARG A 63 5.54 5.75 -4.37
CA ARG A 63 5.06 5.09 -5.58
C ARG A 63 3.73 4.38 -5.36
N GLN A 64 3.56 3.70 -4.22
CA GLN A 64 2.32 3.04 -3.86
C GLN A 64 1.14 4.00 -3.70
N GLN A 65 1.34 5.19 -3.11
CA GLN A 65 0.29 6.20 -3.03
C GLN A 65 -0.13 6.69 -4.41
N ALA A 66 0.85 7.02 -5.27
CA ALA A 66 0.58 7.48 -6.63
C ALA A 66 -0.17 6.42 -7.45
N ASP A 67 0.25 5.16 -7.38
CA ASP A 67 -0.40 4.05 -8.09
C ASP A 67 -1.85 3.85 -7.64
N LYS A 68 -2.18 4.07 -6.36
CA LYS A 68 -3.57 4.03 -5.88
C LYS A 68 -4.41 5.12 -6.54
N PHE A 69 -3.93 6.37 -6.57
CA PHE A 69 -4.65 7.48 -7.22
C PHE A 69 -4.84 7.24 -8.72
N MET A 70 -3.79 6.77 -9.41
CA MET A 70 -3.84 6.47 -10.84
C MET A 70 -4.83 5.34 -11.15
N LYS A 71 -4.81 4.23 -10.40
CA LYS A 71 -5.77 3.13 -10.56
C LYS A 71 -7.21 3.56 -10.28
N ILE A 72 -7.43 4.47 -9.33
CA ILE A 72 -8.75 5.06 -9.08
C ILE A 72 -9.19 5.90 -10.28
N TYR A 73 -8.30 6.73 -10.83
CA TYR A 73 -8.62 7.50 -12.04
C TYR A 73 -8.98 6.58 -13.21
N GLU A 74 -8.14 5.59 -13.52
CA GLU A 74 -8.38 4.63 -14.61
C GLU A 74 -9.72 3.89 -14.47
N ALA A 75 -10.07 3.49 -13.24
CA ALA A 75 -11.30 2.74 -12.97
C ALA A 75 -12.58 3.59 -12.93
N TYR A 76 -12.47 4.93 -12.83
CA TYR A 76 -13.59 5.85 -12.64
C TYR A 76 -13.54 7.11 -13.52
N ALA A 77 -12.74 7.11 -14.59
CA ALA A 77 -12.58 8.27 -15.49
C ALA A 77 -13.84 8.56 -16.33
N ASN A 78 -14.62 7.53 -16.67
CA ASN A 78 -15.78 7.61 -17.56
C ASN A 78 -17.05 8.08 -16.81
N GLU A 79 -17.96 8.79 -17.49
CA GLU A 79 -19.16 9.37 -16.86
C GLU A 79 -20.11 8.31 -16.28
N GLU A 80 -20.20 7.12 -16.88
CA GLU A 80 -20.99 6.00 -16.37
C GLU A 80 -20.44 5.48 -15.04
N SER A 81 -19.12 5.28 -14.94
CA SER A 81 -18.42 4.81 -13.72
C SER A 81 -18.35 5.90 -12.63
N LYS A 82 -18.49 7.18 -13.00
CA LYS A 82 -18.60 8.29 -12.02
C LYS A 82 -19.92 8.31 -11.28
N SER A 83 -20.98 7.71 -11.83
CA SER A 83 -22.31 7.64 -11.22
C SER A 83 -22.32 6.76 -9.95
N THR A 84 -21.44 5.76 -9.91
CA THR A 84 -21.16 4.85 -8.80
C THR A 84 -20.35 5.49 -7.66
N LEU A 85 -19.68 6.62 -7.91
CA LEU A 85 -18.84 7.28 -6.92
C LEU A 85 -19.68 8.01 -5.88
N GLN A 86 -19.72 7.47 -4.67
CA GLN A 86 -20.30 8.21 -3.58
C GLN A 86 -19.33 9.27 -3.02
N PRO A 87 -19.81 10.50 -2.75
CA PRO A 87 -19.04 11.60 -2.16
C PRO A 87 -18.21 11.25 -0.92
N LYS A 88 -18.57 10.21 -0.18
CA LYS A 88 -18.06 9.92 1.16
C LYS A 88 -16.96 8.84 1.21
N TRP A 89 -16.54 8.26 0.09
CA TRP A 89 -15.53 7.20 0.09
C TRP A 89 -14.12 7.76 -0.06
N GLY A 90 -13.25 7.46 0.91
CA GLY A 90 -11.82 7.82 0.86
C GLY A 90 -11.00 6.90 -0.06
N VAL A 91 -9.74 7.28 -0.28
CA VAL A 91 -8.78 6.62 -1.19
C VAL A 91 -8.74 5.10 -1.01
N GLU A 92 -8.65 4.60 0.22
CA GLU A 92 -8.58 3.15 0.50
C GLU A 92 -9.86 2.38 0.10
N LYS A 93 -11.05 2.98 0.30
CA LYS A 93 -12.30 2.31 -0.10
C LYS A 93 -12.42 2.26 -1.62
N LEU A 94 -12.17 3.40 -2.28
CA LEU A 94 -12.18 3.51 -3.74
C LEU A 94 -11.18 2.55 -4.38
N TYR A 95 -9.94 2.54 -3.89
CA TYR A 95 -8.91 1.62 -4.34
C TYR A 95 -9.30 0.15 -4.14
N THR A 96 -9.91 -0.20 -3.00
CA THR A 96 -10.32 -1.59 -2.75
C THR A 96 -11.40 -2.04 -3.74
N LEU A 97 -12.32 -1.15 -4.12
CA LEU A 97 -13.37 -1.40 -5.11
C LEU A 97 -12.84 -1.50 -6.55
N THR A 98 -11.73 -0.83 -6.90
CA THR A 98 -11.12 -1.01 -8.23
C THR A 98 -10.62 -2.43 -8.46
N THR A 99 -10.36 -3.17 -7.37
CA THR A 99 -9.97 -4.57 -7.46
C THR A 99 -11.14 -5.50 -7.85
N ILE A 100 -12.38 -5.00 -7.87
CA ILE A 100 -13.57 -5.70 -8.36
C ILE A 100 -13.77 -5.34 -9.84
N PRO A 101 -14.08 -6.32 -10.70
CA PRO A 101 -14.40 -6.06 -12.11
C PRO A 101 -15.49 -4.99 -12.25
N GLU A 102 -15.34 -4.08 -13.22
CA GLU A 102 -16.26 -2.94 -13.41
C GLU A 102 -17.73 -3.39 -13.51
N LYS A 103 -18.00 -4.44 -14.31
CA LYS A 103 -19.33 -5.02 -14.51
C LYS A 103 -20.01 -5.54 -13.23
N ASP A 104 -19.23 -5.91 -12.22
CA ASP A 104 -19.72 -6.50 -10.96
C ASP A 104 -19.66 -5.50 -9.80
N ARG A 105 -19.05 -4.33 -10.03
CA ARG A 105 -18.77 -3.34 -8.99
C ARG A 105 -20.04 -2.70 -8.44
N ASP A 106 -20.97 -2.31 -9.32
CA ASP A 106 -22.25 -1.70 -8.92
C ASP A 106 -23.10 -2.69 -8.11
N LYS A 107 -23.22 -3.92 -8.61
CA LYS A 107 -23.92 -5.01 -7.92
C LYS A 107 -23.29 -5.31 -6.56
N PHE A 108 -21.96 -5.39 -6.48
CA PHE A 108 -21.26 -5.60 -5.21
C PHE A 108 -21.51 -4.46 -4.22
N ILE A 109 -21.54 -3.22 -4.71
CA ILE A 109 -21.79 -2.03 -3.89
C ILE A 109 -23.20 -2.07 -3.29
N GLU A 110 -24.20 -2.39 -4.10
CA GLU A 110 -25.59 -2.53 -3.69
C GLU A 110 -25.79 -3.66 -2.66
N GLU A 111 -25.22 -4.84 -2.91
CA GLU A 111 -25.41 -6.02 -2.06
C GLU A 111 -24.73 -5.91 -0.69
N ASN A 112 -23.70 -5.06 -0.56
CA ASN A 112 -22.84 -5.05 0.63
C ASN A 112 -22.92 -3.82 1.50
N ASN A 113 -23.75 -2.84 1.14
CA ASN A 113 -23.92 -1.55 1.84
C ASN A 113 -22.56 -0.91 2.21
N ILE A 114 -21.76 -0.61 1.18
CA ILE A 114 -20.36 -0.15 1.32
C ILE A 114 -20.22 1.12 2.17
N ASP A 115 -21.32 1.86 2.29
CA ASP A 115 -21.42 3.10 3.03
C ASP A 115 -21.26 2.93 4.53
N GLU A 116 -21.79 1.84 5.08
CA GLU A 116 -21.84 1.59 6.52
C GLU A 116 -20.67 0.73 7.01
N ILE A 117 -20.00 -0.01 6.12
CA ILE A 117 -18.91 -0.91 6.50
C ILE A 117 -17.56 -0.18 6.60
N SER A 118 -16.69 -0.66 7.49
CA SER A 118 -15.31 -0.16 7.58
C SER A 118 -14.45 -0.55 6.37
N THR A 119 -13.32 0.10 6.14
CA THR A 119 -12.33 -0.32 5.11
C THR A 119 -11.84 -1.75 5.33
N ARG A 120 -11.68 -2.17 6.59
CA ARG A 120 -11.28 -3.53 6.96
C ARG A 120 -12.36 -4.56 6.59
N GLU A 121 -13.62 -4.22 6.83
CA GLU A 121 -14.75 -5.07 6.50
C GLU A 121 -15.00 -5.13 4.99
N LEU A 122 -14.82 -4.01 4.28
CA LEU A 122 -14.80 -3.96 2.82
C LEU A 122 -13.73 -4.90 2.26
N LYS A 123 -12.49 -4.83 2.75
CA LYS A 123 -11.41 -5.75 2.33
C LYS A 123 -11.77 -7.21 2.57
N LYS A 124 -12.47 -7.52 3.67
CA LYS A 124 -12.96 -8.88 3.97
C LYS A 124 -14.05 -9.31 3.00
N LYS A 125 -15.05 -8.48 2.75
CA LYS A 125 -16.14 -8.76 1.79
C LYS A 125 -15.63 -8.88 0.36
N VAL A 126 -14.69 -8.04 -0.06
CA VAL A 126 -14.02 -8.18 -1.37
C VAL A 126 -13.22 -9.48 -1.45
N LYS A 127 -12.53 -9.86 -0.37
CA LYS A 127 -11.83 -11.14 -0.30
C LYS A 127 -12.77 -12.35 -0.34
N GLU A 128 -13.93 -12.26 0.29
CA GLU A 128 -14.98 -13.29 0.29
C GLU A 128 -15.69 -13.37 -1.07
N PHE A 129 -15.95 -12.23 -1.71
CA PHE A 129 -16.50 -12.13 -3.06
C PHE A 129 -15.54 -12.72 -4.10
N LYS A 130 -14.23 -12.47 -3.94
CA LYS A 130 -13.18 -13.08 -4.77
C LYS A 130 -12.89 -14.55 -4.42
N ASN A 131 -13.26 -15.01 -3.22
CA ASN A 131 -13.00 -16.38 -2.76
C ASN A 131 -14.20 -16.94 -1.96
N PRO A 132 -15.30 -17.35 -2.61
CA PRO A 132 -16.50 -17.83 -1.92
C PRO A 132 -16.33 -19.15 -1.12
N VAL A 133 -15.12 -19.72 -1.03
CA VAL A 133 -14.89 -21.11 -0.56
C VAL A 133 -14.56 -21.24 0.94
N LYS A 134 -14.47 -20.16 1.73
CA LYS A 134 -14.08 -20.27 3.16
C LYS A 134 -15.21 -20.64 4.13
N LYS A 135 -15.88 -21.78 3.93
CA LYS A 135 -16.54 -22.56 5.00
C LYS A 135 -16.53 -24.07 4.69
N ARG A 136 -15.38 -24.73 4.76
CA ARG A 136 -15.31 -26.17 5.10
C ARG A 136 -14.14 -26.40 6.05
N LYS A 137 -14.45 -26.86 7.27
CA LYS A 137 -13.44 -27.33 8.23
C LYS A 137 -12.83 -28.62 7.69
N PRO A 138 -11.50 -28.78 7.65
CA PRO A 138 -10.89 -30.03 7.23
C PRO A 138 -11.02 -31.07 8.34
N LYS A 139 -11.72 -32.17 8.06
CA LYS A 139 -11.50 -33.45 8.77
C LYS A 139 -10.56 -34.27 7.90
N TYR A 140 -9.26 -34.12 8.11
CA TYR A 140 -8.29 -35.09 7.62
C TYR A 140 -7.78 -35.90 8.82
N LYS A 141 -7.91 -37.23 8.73
CA LYS A 141 -7.05 -38.12 9.49
C LYS A 141 -5.71 -38.13 8.75
N ILE A 142 -4.65 -37.69 9.42
CA ILE A 142 -3.28 -37.91 8.96
C ILE A 142 -3.06 -39.43 9.06
N ILE A 143 -2.77 -40.07 7.92
CA ILE A 143 -2.15 -41.39 7.91
C ILE A 143 -0.69 -41.10 7.56
N ASP A 144 0.20 -41.33 8.52
CA ASP A 144 1.63 -41.36 8.25
C ASP A 144 1.88 -42.49 7.26
N VAL A 145 2.18 -42.14 6.00
CA VAL A 145 2.64 -43.12 5.01
C VAL A 145 4.16 -43.00 4.98
N GLU A 146 4.82 -43.92 5.67
CA GLU A 146 6.21 -44.25 5.38
C GLU A 146 6.30 -44.66 3.91
N VAL A 147 7.14 -43.95 3.15
CA VAL A 147 7.51 -44.36 1.80
C VAL A 147 8.46 -45.53 1.96
N THR A 148 7.93 -46.74 1.94
CA THR A 148 8.69 -47.95 1.62
C THR A 148 8.41 -48.32 0.18
N GLU A 149 9.49 -48.41 -0.59
CA GLU A 149 9.46 -49.00 -1.93
C GLU A 149 9.14 -50.50 -1.82
N GLU A 150 8.57 -51.02 -2.91
CA GLU A 150 8.23 -52.42 -3.18
C GLU A 150 6.82 -52.87 -2.76
N THR A 151 5.92 -52.89 -3.75
CA THR A 151 5.36 -54.15 -4.27
C THR A 151 4.57 -53.87 -5.54
N GLU A 152 5.00 -54.51 -6.63
CA GLU A 152 4.25 -54.62 -7.88
C GLU A 152 2.88 -55.26 -7.62
N ASN A 153 1.82 -54.49 -7.87
CA ASN A 153 0.51 -55.01 -8.18
C ASN A 153 -0.19 -53.98 -9.06
N LYS A 154 -0.52 -54.38 -10.30
CA LYS A 154 -1.20 -53.62 -11.38
C LYS A 154 -1.84 -52.33 -10.88
N GLU A 155 -1.06 -51.26 -10.93
CA GLU A 155 -1.53 -49.96 -10.50
C GLU A 155 -2.49 -49.43 -11.56
N ILE A 156 -3.74 -49.18 -11.18
CA ILE A 156 -4.78 -48.63 -12.07
C ILE A 156 -4.26 -47.32 -12.68
N GLU A 157 -4.28 -47.17 -14.01
CA GLU A 157 -3.65 -46.05 -14.75
C GLU A 157 -3.94 -44.65 -14.15
N PRO A 158 -5.20 -44.30 -13.80
CA PRO A 158 -5.53 -43.06 -13.07
C PRO A 158 -4.67 -42.78 -11.83
N LYS A 159 -4.31 -43.81 -11.05
CA LYS A 159 -3.52 -43.64 -9.83
C LYS A 159 -2.08 -43.25 -10.13
N LYS A 160 -1.50 -43.80 -11.20
CA LYS A 160 -0.14 -43.47 -11.66
C LYS A 160 -0.06 -42.02 -12.14
N ILE A 161 -1.08 -41.57 -12.88
CA ILE A 161 -1.20 -40.19 -13.37
C ILE A 161 -1.35 -39.21 -12.21
N LEU A 162 -2.24 -39.52 -11.25
CA LEU A 162 -2.40 -38.68 -10.06
C LEU A 162 -1.09 -38.58 -9.26
N ARG A 163 -0.39 -39.69 -9.07
CA ARG A 163 0.93 -39.72 -8.40
C ARG A 163 1.96 -38.84 -9.11
N LYS A 164 1.92 -38.75 -10.45
CA LYS A 164 2.80 -37.85 -11.22
C LYS A 164 2.54 -36.39 -10.82
N ALA A 165 1.27 -35.97 -10.78
CA ALA A 165 0.90 -34.61 -10.37
C ALA A 165 1.28 -34.33 -8.91
N GLU A 166 0.98 -35.24 -7.98
CA GLU A 166 1.33 -35.11 -6.56
C GLU A 166 2.84 -35.03 -6.34
N LYS A 167 3.63 -35.77 -7.13
CA LYS A 167 5.09 -35.69 -7.10
C LYS A 167 5.60 -34.33 -7.55
N ILE A 168 5.04 -33.76 -8.62
CA ILE A 168 5.40 -32.41 -9.11
C ILE A 168 5.08 -31.36 -8.03
N ILE A 169 3.87 -31.39 -7.47
CA ILE A 169 3.46 -30.47 -6.39
C ILE A 169 4.46 -30.54 -5.23
N LYS A 170 4.76 -31.75 -4.76
CA LYS A 170 5.68 -31.96 -3.64
C LYS A 170 7.11 -31.52 -3.96
N GLU A 171 7.56 -31.71 -5.19
CA GLU A 171 8.88 -31.26 -5.62
C GLU A 171 8.96 -29.73 -5.62
N ILE A 172 7.95 -29.05 -6.17
CA ILE A 172 7.86 -27.59 -6.13
C ILE A 172 7.84 -27.10 -4.68
N GLU A 173 6.98 -27.66 -3.81
CA GLU A 173 6.95 -27.30 -2.38
C GLU A 173 8.33 -27.44 -1.69
N ILE A 174 9.11 -28.46 -2.06
CA ILE A 174 10.46 -28.66 -1.52
C ILE A 174 11.42 -27.59 -2.04
N ARG A 175 11.36 -27.28 -3.33
CA ARG A 175 12.32 -26.41 -4.03
C ARG A 175 12.01 -24.92 -3.87
N THR A 176 10.74 -24.54 -3.73
CA THR A 176 10.28 -23.15 -3.62
C THR A 176 9.73 -22.81 -2.24
N GLY A 177 9.34 -23.83 -1.46
CA GLY A 177 8.85 -23.71 -0.08
C GLY A 177 7.34 -23.71 0.06
N GLU A 178 6.60 -23.60 -1.04
CA GLU A 178 5.14 -23.67 -1.10
C GLU A 178 4.65 -23.99 -2.53
N PHE A 179 3.45 -24.56 -2.65
CA PHE A 179 2.72 -24.70 -3.90
C PHE A 179 1.38 -24.00 -3.74
N TYR A 180 0.94 -23.30 -4.79
CA TYR A 180 -0.36 -22.67 -4.84
C TYR A 180 -0.99 -22.83 -6.22
N THR A 181 -2.32 -22.78 -6.23
CA THR A 181 -3.15 -22.57 -7.41
C THR A 181 -4.03 -21.34 -7.20
N GLN A 182 -3.95 -20.37 -8.11
CA GLN A 182 -4.68 -19.11 -8.08
C GLN A 182 -5.78 -19.09 -9.15
N ASN A 183 -7.02 -19.12 -8.68
CA ASN A 183 -8.22 -18.92 -9.52
C ASN A 183 -8.65 -17.45 -9.46
N CYS A 184 -7.74 -16.52 -9.81
CA CYS A 184 -7.91 -15.09 -9.53
C CYS A 184 -8.61 -14.28 -10.63
N SER A 185 -8.73 -14.82 -11.85
CA SER A 185 -9.43 -14.17 -12.97
C SER A 185 -10.71 -14.92 -13.36
N ILE A 186 -11.65 -14.23 -14.02
CA ILE A 186 -12.86 -14.88 -14.55
C ILE A 186 -12.56 -15.79 -15.74
N ASP A 187 -11.43 -15.55 -16.39
CA ASP A 187 -10.94 -16.37 -17.49
C ASP A 187 -10.14 -17.58 -16.97
N ASN A 188 -9.78 -17.59 -15.67
CA ASN A 188 -9.04 -18.70 -15.07
C ASN A 188 -9.89 -19.95 -14.97
N ILE A 189 -9.27 -21.08 -15.28
CA ILE A 189 -9.88 -22.40 -15.12
C ILE A 189 -9.86 -22.73 -13.64
N ARG A 190 -11.05 -22.90 -13.05
CA ARG A 190 -11.15 -23.29 -11.66
C ARG A 190 -10.61 -24.70 -11.48
N CYS A 191 -9.67 -24.85 -10.56
CA CYS A 191 -9.14 -26.15 -10.18
C CYS A 191 -8.62 -26.19 -8.74
N ASP A 192 -8.43 -27.41 -8.23
CA ASP A 192 -7.53 -27.69 -7.10
C ASP A 192 -6.09 -27.92 -7.60
N ASP A 193 -5.12 -28.01 -6.68
CA ASP A 193 -3.70 -28.15 -7.04
C ASP A 193 -3.41 -29.34 -7.96
N ARG A 194 -4.10 -30.47 -7.74
CA ARG A 194 -3.90 -31.70 -8.52
C ARG A 194 -4.52 -31.54 -9.90
N GLY A 195 -5.75 -31.04 -9.97
CA GLY A 195 -6.44 -30.73 -11.23
C GLY A 195 -5.67 -29.72 -12.08
N GLY A 196 -5.10 -28.69 -11.45
CA GLY A 196 -4.31 -27.66 -12.12
C GLY A 196 -3.06 -28.25 -12.81
N VAL A 197 -2.27 -29.04 -12.06
CA VAL A 197 -1.09 -29.70 -12.62
C VAL A 197 -1.46 -30.72 -13.69
N LEU A 198 -2.55 -31.48 -13.51
CA LEU A 198 -3.02 -32.42 -14.55
C LEU A 198 -3.45 -31.72 -15.84
N GLY A 199 -4.16 -30.59 -15.73
CA GLY A 199 -4.54 -29.78 -16.89
C GLY A 199 -3.31 -29.26 -17.66
N GLN A 200 -2.28 -28.82 -16.95
CA GLN A 200 -1.01 -28.39 -17.55
C GLN A 200 -0.22 -29.55 -18.16
N LEU A 201 -0.18 -30.74 -17.53
CA LEU A 201 0.42 -31.94 -18.10
C LEU A 201 -0.27 -32.36 -19.40
N TYR A 202 -1.60 -32.28 -19.45
CA TYR A 202 -2.35 -32.52 -20.68
C TYR A 202 -2.01 -31.49 -21.76
N ALA A 203 -1.90 -30.20 -21.39
CA ALA A 203 -1.60 -29.14 -22.33
C ALA A 203 -0.24 -29.28 -23.02
N VAL A 204 0.77 -29.78 -22.31
CA VAL A 204 2.10 -30.09 -22.89
C VAL A 204 2.16 -31.46 -23.57
N GLY A 205 1.06 -32.23 -23.58
CA GLY A 205 0.97 -33.54 -24.22
C GLY A 205 1.61 -34.68 -23.43
N GLU A 206 1.89 -34.50 -22.14
CA GLU A 206 2.48 -35.51 -21.25
C GLU A 206 1.48 -36.55 -20.76
N ILE A 207 0.18 -36.24 -20.85
CA ILE A 207 -0.94 -37.17 -20.67
C ILE A 207 -1.97 -36.92 -21.77
N THR A 208 -2.71 -37.96 -22.12
CA THR A 208 -3.80 -37.90 -23.10
C THR A 208 -5.08 -37.30 -22.48
N GLU A 209 -6.03 -36.95 -23.33
CA GLU A 209 -7.35 -36.50 -22.90
C GLU A 209 -8.08 -37.57 -22.06
N GLU A 210 -8.04 -38.83 -22.51
CA GLU A 210 -8.66 -39.96 -21.81
C GLU A 210 -8.07 -40.12 -20.41
N GLU A 211 -6.74 -40.09 -20.30
CA GLU A 211 -6.01 -40.17 -19.04
C GLU A 211 -6.36 -39.01 -18.08
N LEU A 212 -6.47 -37.77 -18.59
CA LEU A 212 -6.91 -36.62 -17.81
C LEU A 212 -8.34 -36.81 -17.29
N LEU A 213 -9.27 -37.15 -18.19
CA LEU A 213 -10.69 -37.27 -17.87
C LEU A 213 -10.96 -38.41 -16.88
N GLU A 214 -10.37 -39.59 -17.13
CA GLU A 214 -10.49 -40.73 -16.23
C GLU A 214 -9.94 -40.41 -14.84
N THR A 215 -8.78 -39.75 -14.76
CA THR A 215 -8.17 -39.41 -13.47
C THR A 215 -9.00 -38.39 -12.69
N VAL A 216 -9.47 -37.33 -13.35
CA VAL A 216 -10.30 -36.29 -12.74
C VAL A 216 -11.62 -36.88 -12.24
N GLN A 217 -12.27 -37.74 -13.04
CA GLN A 217 -13.52 -38.39 -12.67
C GLN A 217 -13.34 -39.41 -11.53
N TYR A 218 -12.32 -40.27 -11.62
CA TYR A 218 -12.09 -41.33 -10.64
C TYR A 218 -11.83 -40.76 -9.24
N TYR A 219 -11.07 -39.66 -9.14
CA TYR A 219 -10.71 -39.04 -7.88
C TYR A 219 -11.57 -37.82 -7.50
N CYS A 220 -12.57 -37.49 -8.30
CA CYS A 220 -13.44 -36.32 -8.13
C CYS A 220 -12.62 -35.03 -7.90
N LEU A 221 -11.61 -34.78 -8.74
CA LEU A 221 -10.77 -33.59 -8.64
C LEU A 221 -11.54 -32.34 -9.07
N ASP A 222 -11.26 -31.20 -8.45
CA ASP A 222 -11.80 -29.91 -8.90
C ASP A 222 -10.97 -29.49 -10.12
N LEU A 223 -11.56 -29.59 -11.32
CA LEU A 223 -11.01 -29.08 -12.56
C LEU A 223 -12.19 -28.76 -13.49
N ASP A 224 -12.39 -27.50 -13.80
CA ASP A 224 -13.39 -27.06 -14.76
C ASP A 224 -12.96 -27.48 -16.17
N VAL A 225 -13.53 -28.58 -16.65
CA VAL A 225 -13.25 -29.13 -17.98
C VAL A 225 -14.34 -28.68 -18.95
N ASN A 226 -13.99 -27.84 -19.94
CA ASN A 226 -14.88 -27.59 -21.07
C ASN A 226 -14.68 -28.66 -22.15
N PHE A 227 -15.51 -29.70 -22.09
CA PHE A 227 -15.44 -30.87 -22.98
C PHE A 227 -15.59 -30.55 -24.47
N LYS A 228 -16.16 -29.39 -24.84
CA LYS A 228 -16.29 -28.98 -26.24
C LYS A 228 -14.97 -28.52 -26.88
N ASP A 229 -13.99 -28.15 -26.05
CA ASP A 229 -12.74 -27.54 -26.53
C ASP A 229 -11.53 -28.51 -26.49
N LEU A 230 -11.61 -29.63 -25.73
CA LEU A 230 -10.53 -30.61 -25.45
C LEU A 230 -9.81 -31.26 -26.67
N ILE A 231 -10.29 -31.03 -27.89
CA ILE A 231 -9.72 -31.65 -29.10
C ILE A 231 -8.92 -30.62 -29.92
N SER A 232 -8.89 -29.36 -29.50
CA SER A 232 -8.22 -28.27 -30.21
C SER A 232 -6.95 -27.82 -29.50
N GLU A 233 -5.92 -27.42 -30.28
CA GLU A 233 -4.72 -26.75 -29.73
C GLU A 233 -5.08 -25.52 -28.89
N LYS A 234 -6.20 -24.86 -29.23
CA LYS A 234 -6.75 -23.74 -28.47
C LYS A 234 -7.15 -24.10 -27.04
N ALA A 235 -7.58 -25.33 -26.76
CA ALA A 235 -7.87 -25.76 -25.39
C ALA A 235 -6.63 -26.10 -24.58
N LYS A 236 -5.60 -26.66 -25.20
CA LYS A 236 -4.31 -26.85 -24.54
C LYS A 236 -3.70 -25.50 -24.15
N GLU A 237 -3.74 -24.53 -25.08
CA GLU A 237 -3.35 -23.16 -24.78
C GLU A 237 -4.18 -22.54 -23.64
N ASN A 238 -5.48 -22.87 -23.57
CA ASN A 238 -6.35 -22.41 -22.50
C ASN A 238 -5.85 -22.89 -21.13
N TYR A 239 -5.47 -24.16 -21.00
CA TYR A 239 -4.93 -24.70 -19.75
C TYR A 239 -3.59 -24.06 -19.36
N ILE A 240 -2.70 -23.78 -20.31
CA ILE A 240 -1.41 -23.11 -20.02
C ILE A 240 -1.62 -21.65 -19.60
N LYS A 241 -2.52 -20.91 -20.27
CA LYS A 241 -2.71 -19.47 -20.05
C LYS A 241 -3.61 -19.15 -18.85
N ASN A 242 -4.57 -20.03 -18.55
CA ASN A 242 -5.64 -19.74 -17.61
C ASN A 242 -5.61 -20.61 -16.34
N ILE A 243 -4.67 -21.56 -16.20
CA ILE A 243 -4.32 -22.14 -14.90
C ILE A 243 -3.07 -21.42 -14.39
N ASP A 244 -3.25 -20.57 -13.39
CA ASP A 244 -2.16 -19.91 -12.68
C ASP A 244 -1.82 -20.70 -11.42
N ASN A 245 -0.69 -21.41 -11.44
CA ASN A 245 -0.18 -22.15 -10.29
C ASN A 245 1.35 -22.12 -10.26
N SER A 246 1.96 -22.70 -9.22
CA SER A 246 3.42 -22.71 -9.06
C SER A 246 4.20 -23.57 -10.08
N TYR A 247 3.52 -24.32 -10.97
CA TYR A 247 4.16 -25.12 -12.01
C TYR A 247 4.24 -24.38 -13.36
N SER A 248 3.34 -23.42 -13.60
CA SER A 248 3.42 -22.47 -14.70
C SER A 248 4.22 -21.22 -14.32
N HIS A 249 5.06 -20.76 -15.24
CA HIS A 249 5.84 -19.52 -15.14
C HIS A 249 5.57 -18.65 -16.36
N TYR A 250 5.86 -17.34 -16.26
CA TYR A 250 5.72 -16.41 -17.38
C TYR A 250 6.99 -15.60 -17.58
N TYR A 251 7.34 -15.31 -18.84
CA TYR A 251 8.43 -14.40 -19.20
C TYR A 251 8.08 -13.69 -20.51
N ASP A 252 8.16 -12.35 -20.56
CA ASP A 252 7.82 -11.56 -21.76
C ASP A 252 6.48 -11.94 -22.43
N LYS A 253 5.47 -12.31 -21.62
CA LYS A 253 4.12 -12.79 -22.01
C LYS A 253 4.08 -14.21 -22.59
N GLU A 254 5.18 -14.95 -22.55
CA GLU A 254 5.24 -16.37 -22.88
C GLU A 254 5.13 -17.20 -21.60
N TYR A 255 4.19 -18.16 -21.60
CA TYR A 255 4.02 -19.09 -20.50
C TYR A 255 4.85 -20.34 -20.76
N TYR A 256 5.51 -20.85 -19.73
CA TYR A 256 6.22 -22.12 -19.77
C TYR A 256 6.01 -22.88 -18.47
N ILE A 257 6.39 -24.15 -18.47
CA ILE A 257 6.23 -25.04 -17.33
C ILE A 257 7.61 -25.52 -16.90
N ASP A 258 7.95 -25.25 -15.65
CA ASP A 258 9.17 -25.76 -15.02
C ASP A 258 8.93 -25.91 -13.51
N ILE A 259 9.67 -26.79 -12.87
CA ILE A 259 9.55 -27.04 -11.43
C ILE A 259 10.23 -25.93 -10.61
N VAL A 260 11.24 -25.26 -11.17
CA VAL A 260 12.18 -24.39 -10.44
C VAL A 260 12.59 -23.16 -11.21
N GLU A 261 12.61 -23.23 -12.54
CA GLU A 261 13.33 -22.26 -13.36
C GLU A 261 12.59 -20.92 -13.43
N SER A 262 13.09 -19.97 -12.63
CA SER A 262 12.87 -18.54 -12.82
C SER A 262 14.09 -17.96 -13.54
N LYS A 263 13.86 -17.36 -14.72
CA LYS A 263 14.95 -16.79 -15.55
C LYS A 263 15.73 -15.71 -14.80
N ASP A 264 15.06 -14.85 -14.02
CA ASP A 264 15.68 -13.80 -13.22
C ASP A 264 16.53 -14.37 -12.08
N LEU A 265 16.12 -15.51 -11.54
CA LEU A 265 16.87 -16.25 -10.51
C LEU A 265 17.90 -17.22 -11.10
N SER A 266 18.17 -17.17 -12.41
CA SER A 266 19.24 -17.96 -13.03
C SER A 266 20.61 -17.55 -12.47
N TYR A 267 21.57 -18.48 -12.41
CA TYR A 267 22.89 -18.18 -11.83
C TYR A 267 23.56 -17.00 -12.53
N LEU A 268 23.38 -16.86 -13.85
CA LEU A 268 23.95 -15.73 -14.59
C LEU A 268 23.31 -14.41 -14.17
N ASN A 269 21.98 -14.33 -14.16
CA ASN A 269 21.28 -13.08 -13.82
C ASN A 269 21.46 -12.70 -12.34
N THR A 270 21.41 -13.68 -11.45
CA THR A 270 21.64 -13.43 -10.02
C THR A 270 23.10 -13.10 -9.71
N ASN A 271 24.04 -13.50 -10.56
CA ASN A 271 25.47 -13.21 -10.39
C ASN A 271 25.94 -12.00 -11.23
N ASN A 272 25.14 -11.52 -12.18
CA ASN A 272 25.38 -10.32 -12.99
C ASN A 272 24.37 -9.23 -12.60
N PHE A 273 24.79 -8.32 -11.72
CA PHE A 273 24.03 -7.12 -11.41
C PHE A 273 24.50 -5.98 -12.33
N ASP A 274 24.06 -5.97 -13.59
CA ASP A 274 24.51 -4.95 -14.55
C ASP A 274 23.94 -3.54 -14.22
N ASP A 275 22.85 -3.45 -13.44
CA ASP A 275 22.09 -2.21 -13.20
C ASP A 275 22.54 -1.35 -11.99
N TRP A 276 23.67 -1.65 -11.33
CA TRP A 276 24.16 -0.83 -10.21
C TRP A 276 25.27 0.12 -10.67
N ASP A 277 25.12 1.42 -10.39
CA ASP A 277 25.95 2.51 -10.90
C ASP A 277 27.41 2.55 -10.36
N GLU A 278 27.75 1.75 -9.34
CA GLU A 278 29.08 1.75 -8.72
C GLU A 278 29.65 0.33 -8.51
N ASP A 279 30.77 0.03 -9.17
CA ASP A 279 31.45 -1.28 -9.13
C ASP A 279 31.93 -1.68 -7.71
N GLU A 280 32.26 -0.72 -6.85
CA GLU A 280 32.74 -0.98 -5.49
C GLU A 280 31.61 -1.48 -4.55
N ILE A 281 30.36 -1.05 -4.79
CA ILE A 281 29.17 -1.53 -4.06
C ILE A 281 28.82 -2.95 -4.52
N LYS A 282 29.00 -3.27 -5.80
CA LYS A 282 28.76 -4.62 -6.36
C LYS A 282 29.67 -5.68 -5.75
N GLU A 283 30.97 -5.40 -5.63
CA GLU A 283 31.93 -6.35 -5.06
C GLU A 283 31.67 -6.61 -3.57
N ASP A 284 31.36 -5.56 -2.79
CA ASP A 284 31.01 -5.72 -1.37
C ASP A 284 29.67 -6.44 -1.20
N PHE A 285 28.68 -6.19 -2.06
CA PHE A 285 27.41 -6.91 -2.06
C PHE A 285 27.65 -8.41 -2.34
N ILE A 286 28.17 -8.80 -3.50
CA ILE A 286 28.36 -10.21 -3.86
C ILE A 286 29.18 -10.95 -2.80
N LYS A 287 30.20 -10.31 -2.21
CA LYS A 287 31.02 -10.89 -1.14
C LYS A 287 30.24 -11.17 0.15
N ASN A 288 29.20 -10.38 0.45
CA ASN A 288 28.41 -10.51 1.68
C ASN A 288 27.17 -11.41 1.51
N TYR A 289 26.71 -11.65 0.27
CA TYR A 289 25.47 -12.39 -0.01
C TYR A 289 25.69 -13.75 -0.70
N LYS A 290 26.91 -14.05 -1.13
CA LYS A 290 27.28 -15.30 -1.80
C LYS A 290 28.14 -16.17 -0.90
N VAL A 291 27.76 -17.43 -0.78
CA VAL A 291 28.66 -18.48 -0.30
C VAL A 291 28.70 -19.61 -1.33
N GLU A 292 29.89 -20.15 -1.55
CA GLU A 292 30.09 -21.23 -2.51
C GLU A 292 31.06 -22.26 -1.94
N GLU A 293 30.68 -23.53 -2.04
CA GLU A 293 31.47 -24.68 -1.60
C GLU A 293 31.05 -25.94 -2.37
N ASN A 294 32.01 -26.76 -2.81
CA ASN A 294 31.74 -28.03 -3.51
C ASN A 294 30.75 -27.93 -4.70
N LYS A 295 30.85 -26.86 -5.50
CA LYS A 295 29.96 -26.57 -6.65
C LYS A 295 28.50 -26.29 -6.26
N ILE A 296 28.24 -26.08 -4.97
CA ILE A 296 26.98 -25.57 -4.45
C ILE A 296 27.15 -24.10 -4.12
N THR A 297 26.22 -23.28 -4.57
CA THR A 297 26.20 -21.84 -4.26
C THR A 297 24.90 -21.50 -3.57
N ILE A 298 24.97 -20.76 -2.46
CA ILE A 298 23.82 -20.05 -1.89
C ILE A 298 24.05 -18.56 -2.14
N LEU A 299 23.08 -17.91 -2.77
CA LEU A 299 23.17 -16.52 -3.19
C LEU A 299 21.80 -15.86 -3.04
N LEU A 300 21.80 -14.59 -2.64
CA LEU A 300 20.59 -13.78 -2.65
C LEU A 300 20.30 -13.32 -4.08
N GLY A 301 19.07 -13.53 -4.54
CA GLY A 301 18.59 -13.05 -5.83
C GLY A 301 17.27 -12.30 -5.74
N TYR A 302 16.90 -11.65 -6.84
CA TYR A 302 15.68 -10.86 -6.97
C TYR A 302 14.87 -11.44 -8.13
N ASN A 303 13.58 -11.72 -7.89
CA ASN A 303 12.68 -12.16 -8.96
C ASN A 303 12.24 -10.95 -9.82
N GLU A 304 11.45 -11.21 -10.86
CA GLU A 304 10.78 -10.22 -11.71
C GLU A 304 10.05 -9.08 -10.95
N ASN A 305 9.54 -9.35 -9.75
CA ASN A 305 8.82 -8.37 -8.93
C ASN A 305 9.76 -7.55 -8.02
N GLY A 306 11.06 -7.85 -8.03
CA GLY A 306 12.04 -7.28 -7.13
C GLY A 306 12.02 -7.87 -5.72
N ASP A 307 11.34 -9.00 -5.52
CA ASP A 307 11.32 -9.69 -4.23
C ASP A 307 12.61 -10.45 -3.99
N GLU A 308 13.14 -10.32 -2.76
CA GLU A 308 14.30 -11.05 -2.31
C GLU A 308 14.03 -12.55 -2.17
N ASN A 309 14.89 -13.35 -2.80
CA ASN A 309 14.84 -14.79 -2.80
C ASN A 309 16.20 -15.36 -2.39
N LEU A 310 16.19 -16.36 -1.49
CA LEU A 310 17.37 -17.16 -1.21
C LEU A 310 17.49 -18.26 -2.26
N CYS A 311 18.46 -18.14 -3.17
CA CYS A 311 18.67 -19.08 -4.25
C CYS A 311 19.77 -20.09 -3.90
N VAL A 312 19.52 -21.35 -4.26
CA VAL A 312 20.46 -22.47 -4.12
C VAL A 312 20.75 -23.03 -5.49
N TYR A 313 22.04 -23.10 -5.83
CA TYR A 313 22.53 -23.61 -7.11
C TYR A 313 23.42 -24.82 -6.91
N LYS A 314 23.35 -25.75 -7.86
CA LYS A 314 24.25 -26.91 -7.97
C LYS A 314 24.82 -26.95 -9.38
N ASN A 315 26.14 -26.86 -9.51
CA ASN A 315 26.81 -26.68 -10.80
C ASN A 315 26.25 -25.50 -11.62
N LYS A 316 25.96 -24.37 -10.96
CA LYS A 316 25.34 -23.17 -11.56
C LYS A 316 23.92 -23.38 -12.12
N LYS A 317 23.30 -24.54 -11.91
CA LYS A 317 21.87 -24.76 -12.17
C LYS A 317 21.07 -24.44 -10.90
N LEU A 318 19.99 -23.66 -11.04
CA LEU A 318 19.08 -23.38 -9.93
C LEU A 318 18.38 -24.67 -9.50
N ILE A 319 18.46 -25.02 -8.22
CA ILE A 319 17.82 -26.22 -7.64
C ILE A 319 16.76 -25.87 -6.60
N GLY A 320 16.73 -24.64 -6.11
CA GLY A 320 15.66 -24.14 -5.25
C GLY A 320 15.82 -22.64 -5.01
N HIS A 321 14.72 -21.96 -4.74
CA HIS A 321 14.70 -20.55 -4.38
C HIS A 321 13.60 -20.30 -3.36
N TYR A 322 13.86 -19.50 -2.33
CA TYR A 322 12.87 -19.26 -1.27
C TYR A 322 12.65 -17.77 -1.10
N SER A 323 11.43 -17.31 -1.36
CA SER A 323 11.05 -15.92 -1.10
C SER A 323 11.22 -15.60 0.38
N LEU A 324 11.97 -14.54 0.65
CA LEU A 324 12.21 -14.04 2.00
C LEU A 324 11.09 -13.07 2.41
N GLY A 325 10.46 -12.39 1.45
CA GLY A 325 9.38 -11.42 1.67
C GLY A 325 9.88 -10.05 2.15
N GLU A 326 9.03 -9.02 2.03
CA GLU A 326 9.40 -7.62 2.30
C GLU A 326 9.92 -7.34 3.73
N TYR A 327 9.60 -8.20 4.70
CA TYR A 327 9.91 -8.00 6.12
C TYR A 327 10.81 -9.08 6.70
N TRP A 328 11.51 -9.86 5.85
CA TRP A 328 12.37 -10.92 6.34
C TRP A 328 13.41 -10.38 7.31
N ASN A 329 13.47 -10.99 8.50
CA ASN A 329 14.39 -10.58 9.53
C ASN A 329 15.34 -11.74 9.87
N PRO A 330 16.62 -11.67 9.48
CA PRO A 330 17.61 -12.70 9.80
C PRO A 330 17.92 -12.81 11.30
N THR A 331 17.36 -11.91 12.14
CA THR A 331 17.45 -11.99 13.60
C THR A 331 16.20 -12.59 14.26
N ASP A 332 15.11 -12.81 13.51
CA ASP A 332 13.93 -13.51 14.02
C ASP A 332 14.14 -15.02 13.98
N GLU A 333 14.17 -15.64 15.15
CA GLU A 333 14.39 -17.09 15.29
C GLU A 333 13.33 -17.93 14.57
N LYS A 334 12.08 -17.47 14.48
CA LYS A 334 11.00 -18.23 13.84
C LYS A 334 11.17 -18.28 12.33
N GLU A 335 11.49 -17.14 11.71
CA GLU A 335 11.70 -17.04 10.27
C GLU A 335 12.94 -17.82 9.85
N VAL A 336 14.05 -17.66 10.59
CA VAL A 336 15.28 -18.42 10.36
C VAL A 336 15.03 -19.93 10.52
N LYS A 337 14.27 -20.34 11.53
CA LYS A 337 13.93 -21.76 11.72
C LYS A 337 13.11 -22.32 10.57
N LEU A 338 12.12 -21.56 10.06
CA LEU A 338 11.31 -21.97 8.92
C LEU A 338 12.16 -22.11 7.65
N LEU A 339 13.02 -21.13 7.37
CA LEU A 339 13.91 -21.17 6.22
C LEU A 339 14.90 -22.32 6.31
N LYS A 340 15.48 -22.56 7.50
CA LYS A 340 16.38 -23.71 7.75
C LYS A 340 15.66 -25.05 7.52
N GLN A 341 14.39 -25.17 7.90
CA GLN A 341 13.60 -26.37 7.62
C GLN A 341 13.40 -26.59 6.12
N ARG A 342 13.13 -25.53 5.35
CA ARG A 342 12.99 -25.59 3.89
C ARG A 342 14.31 -26.03 3.22
N ILE A 343 15.43 -25.40 3.60
CA ILE A 343 16.77 -25.76 3.12
C ILE A 343 17.12 -27.22 3.46
N ASN A 344 16.80 -27.70 4.66
CA ASN A 344 17.05 -29.08 5.05
C ASN A 344 16.19 -30.08 4.25
N LYS A 345 14.97 -29.72 3.85
CA LYS A 345 14.15 -30.55 2.96
C LYS A 345 14.79 -30.65 1.57
N LEU A 346 15.24 -29.52 1.00
CA LEU A 346 15.95 -29.51 -0.28
C LEU A 346 17.26 -30.31 -0.23
N ALA A 347 18.04 -30.16 0.84
CA ALA A 347 19.29 -30.91 1.04
C ALA A 347 19.05 -32.43 0.98
N LYS A 348 18.00 -32.91 1.66
CA LYS A 348 17.59 -34.32 1.63
C LYS A 348 17.14 -34.76 0.24
N PHE A 349 16.35 -33.93 -0.45
CA PHE A 349 15.81 -34.22 -1.77
C PHE A 349 16.89 -34.31 -2.85
N GLU A 350 17.88 -33.41 -2.81
CA GLU A 350 19.00 -33.37 -3.76
C GLU A 350 20.18 -34.28 -3.37
N HIS A 351 20.08 -34.95 -2.22
CA HIS A 351 21.15 -35.76 -1.61
C HIS A 351 22.47 -34.97 -1.45
N ILE A 352 22.38 -33.74 -0.93
CA ILE A 352 23.51 -32.82 -0.73
C ILE A 352 23.58 -32.32 0.73
N GLN A 353 24.74 -31.81 1.13
CA GLN A 353 24.92 -31.13 2.41
C GLN A 353 24.78 -29.61 2.22
N LEU A 354 23.80 -28.99 2.89
CA LEU A 354 23.58 -27.54 2.84
C LEU A 354 23.70 -26.84 4.19
N GLU A 355 23.66 -27.57 5.32
CA GLU A 355 23.51 -26.95 6.64
C GLU A 355 24.68 -26.03 7.00
N GLU A 356 25.92 -26.49 6.81
CA GLU A 356 27.12 -25.69 7.11
C GLU A 356 27.19 -24.44 6.22
N LEU A 357 26.93 -24.62 4.91
CA LEU A 357 26.96 -23.54 3.93
C LEU A 357 25.85 -22.51 4.21
N PHE A 358 24.64 -22.96 4.55
CA PHE A 358 23.54 -22.09 4.94
C PHE A 358 23.84 -21.31 6.23
N ASN A 359 24.41 -21.97 7.25
CA ASN A 359 24.78 -21.28 8.49
C ASN A 359 25.87 -20.21 8.25
N LYS A 360 26.81 -20.49 7.33
CA LYS A 360 27.82 -19.52 6.89
C LYS A 360 27.19 -18.34 6.18
N TRP A 361 26.28 -18.60 5.24
CA TRP A 361 25.50 -17.57 4.54
C TRP A 361 24.72 -16.70 5.52
N LEU A 362 23.93 -17.32 6.40
CA LEU A 362 23.10 -16.63 7.38
C LEU A 362 23.94 -15.71 8.26
N LYS A 363 25.09 -16.18 8.77
CA LYS A 363 25.99 -15.36 9.58
C LYS A 363 26.51 -14.14 8.83
N GLN A 364 26.86 -14.28 7.55
CA GLN A 364 27.32 -13.18 6.70
C GLN A 364 26.18 -12.19 6.44
N TYR A 365 25.01 -12.68 6.04
CA TYR A 365 23.82 -11.88 5.79
C TYR A 365 23.39 -11.11 7.05
N THR A 366 23.30 -11.76 8.21
CA THR A 366 22.90 -11.10 9.47
C THR A 366 23.84 -9.95 9.84
N LYS A 367 25.16 -10.11 9.58
CA LYS A 367 26.14 -9.05 9.84
C LYS A 367 25.88 -7.83 8.95
N TYR A 368 25.65 -8.06 7.66
CA TYR A 368 25.32 -6.99 6.73
C TYR A 368 23.99 -6.31 7.10
N TYR A 369 22.94 -7.11 7.35
CA TYR A 369 21.61 -6.62 7.69
C TYR A 369 21.64 -5.67 8.90
N LYS A 370 22.43 -5.99 9.93
CA LYS A 370 22.60 -5.10 11.10
C LYS A 370 23.25 -3.76 10.73
N LYS A 371 24.29 -3.78 9.90
CA LYS A 371 24.97 -2.56 9.41
C LYS A 371 24.00 -1.69 8.60
N GLU A 372 23.18 -2.31 7.75
CA GLU A 372 22.17 -1.60 6.96
C GLU A 372 21.06 -1.00 7.84
N LEU A 373 20.62 -1.73 8.86
CA LEU A 373 19.66 -1.24 9.85
C LEU A 373 20.20 -0.01 10.62
N GLU A 374 21.48 -0.03 10.98
CA GLU A 374 22.16 1.11 11.62
C GLU A 374 22.22 2.32 10.69
N ARG A 375 22.64 2.14 9.43
CA ARG A 375 22.67 3.22 8.42
C ARG A 375 21.28 3.83 8.19
N ARG A 376 20.23 3.00 8.13
CA ARG A 376 18.85 3.48 7.97
C ARG A 376 18.38 4.30 9.17
N LYS A 377 18.69 3.87 10.38
CA LYS A 377 18.39 4.63 11.61
C LYS A 377 19.10 5.98 11.61
N GLU A 378 20.40 6.01 11.30
CA GLU A 378 21.17 7.25 11.21
C GLU A 378 20.58 8.22 10.17
N CYS A 379 20.17 7.70 9.00
CA CYS A 379 19.52 8.51 7.97
C CYS A 379 18.14 9.03 8.43
N GLU A 380 17.34 8.21 9.10
CA GLU A 380 16.03 8.61 9.61
C GLU A 380 16.15 9.66 10.72
N ASP A 381 17.11 9.49 11.64
CA ASP A 381 17.40 10.45 12.70
C ASP A 381 17.95 11.76 12.13
N SER A 382 18.77 11.70 11.06
CA SER A 382 19.21 12.90 10.33
C SER A 382 18.02 13.63 9.69
N ARG A 383 17.13 12.90 9.01
CA ARG A 383 15.93 13.48 8.38
C ARG A 383 15.02 14.15 9.41
N LYS A 384 14.78 13.50 10.57
CA LYS A 384 13.97 14.07 11.65
C LYS A 384 14.56 15.36 12.20
N ARG A 385 15.89 15.41 12.38
CA ARG A 385 16.59 16.63 12.82
C ARG A 385 16.44 17.77 11.81
N GLU A 386 16.57 17.47 10.51
CA GLU A 386 16.37 18.47 9.45
C GLU A 386 14.93 18.99 9.40
N GLU A 387 13.93 18.12 9.58
CA GLU A 387 12.51 18.49 9.64
C GLU A 387 12.21 19.38 10.85
N GLU A 388 12.68 19.01 12.04
CA GLU A 388 12.50 19.80 13.27
C GLU A 388 13.17 21.18 13.14
N TYR A 389 14.37 21.23 12.55
CA TYR A 389 15.07 22.49 12.27
C TYR A 389 14.26 23.39 11.34
N LYS A 390 13.74 22.82 10.26
CA LYS A 390 12.95 23.56 9.27
C LYS A 390 11.66 24.10 9.88
N GLU A 391 10.92 23.29 10.64
CA GLU A 391 9.68 23.72 11.30
C GLU A 391 9.92 24.86 12.29
N LYS A 392 10.93 24.73 13.16
CA LYS A 392 11.28 25.79 14.13
C LYS A 392 11.71 27.07 13.43
N LYS A 393 12.50 26.96 12.36
CA LYS A 393 12.92 28.10 11.55
C LYS A 393 11.73 28.79 10.89
N GLU A 394 10.86 28.05 10.20
CA GLU A 394 9.67 28.62 9.54
C GLU A 394 8.72 29.29 10.53
N HIS A 395 8.48 28.65 11.68
CA HIS A 395 7.67 29.22 12.76
C HIS A 395 8.28 30.52 13.28
N TRP A 396 9.58 30.53 13.56
CA TRP A 396 10.29 31.72 14.01
C TRP A 396 10.23 32.83 12.96
N GLU A 397 10.55 32.54 11.70
CA GLU A 397 10.51 33.50 10.60
C GLU A 397 9.12 34.11 10.40
N SER A 398 8.04 33.31 10.55
CA SER A 398 6.66 33.79 10.46
C SER A 398 6.31 34.87 11.49
N ILE A 399 6.94 34.80 12.67
CA ILE A 399 6.71 35.74 13.78
C ILE A 399 7.66 36.93 13.66
N TYR A 400 8.94 36.65 13.48
CA TYR A 400 10.02 37.61 13.76
C TYR A 400 10.50 38.38 12.53
N ASN A 401 10.26 37.91 11.30
CA ASN A 401 10.77 38.57 10.07
C ASN A 401 10.28 40.03 9.91
N TYR A 402 9.12 40.38 10.47
CA TYR A 402 8.57 41.74 10.44
C TYR A 402 8.91 42.57 11.69
N ILE A 403 9.66 42.00 12.62
CA ILE A 403 9.86 42.52 13.98
C ILE A 403 11.34 42.85 14.23
N THR A 404 12.24 42.02 13.71
CA THR A 404 13.70 42.15 13.91
C THR A 404 14.44 42.08 12.59
N SER A 405 15.69 42.54 12.59
CA SER A 405 16.64 42.33 11.49
C SER A 405 17.47 41.06 11.65
N PHE A 406 17.38 40.38 12.80
CA PHE A 406 18.06 39.10 13.00
C PHE A 406 17.43 38.01 12.14
N LYS A 407 18.24 37.03 11.76
CA LYS A 407 17.78 35.78 11.19
C LYS A 407 17.74 34.68 12.24
N PHE A 408 17.00 33.62 11.97
CA PHE A 408 16.95 32.45 12.85
C PHE A 408 18.36 31.92 13.13
N GLU A 409 19.20 31.83 12.10
CA GLU A 409 20.58 31.36 12.18
C GLU A 409 21.53 32.31 12.89
N ASP A 410 21.12 33.55 13.20
CA ASP A 410 21.94 34.44 14.02
C ASP A 410 21.84 34.09 15.50
N ILE A 411 20.76 33.42 15.91
CA ILE A 411 20.39 33.17 17.31
C ILE A 411 20.46 31.67 17.64
N TYR A 412 20.10 30.80 16.69
CA TYR A 412 20.03 29.36 16.87
C TYR A 412 21.11 28.62 16.05
N ASP A 413 21.56 27.47 16.55
CA ASP A 413 22.41 26.53 15.82
C ASP A 413 21.57 25.50 15.03
N GLU A 414 22.26 24.53 14.41
CA GLU A 414 21.67 23.45 13.61
C GLU A 414 20.80 22.47 14.42
N ASN A 415 20.97 22.41 15.75
CA ASN A 415 20.12 21.63 16.65
C ASN A 415 18.97 22.48 17.24
N CYS A 416 18.83 23.73 16.79
CA CYS A 416 17.91 24.72 17.31
C CYS A 416 18.18 25.14 18.76
N ASP A 417 19.40 24.95 19.25
CA ASP A 417 19.83 25.48 20.53
C ASP A 417 20.25 26.93 20.38
N ILE A 418 20.01 27.73 21.43
CA ILE A 418 20.39 29.15 21.43
C ILE A 418 21.91 29.25 21.53
N LYS A 419 22.55 29.66 20.43
CA LYS A 419 24.00 29.90 20.39
C LYS A 419 24.39 31.33 20.74
N ASP A 420 23.46 32.29 20.61
CA ASP A 420 23.67 33.70 20.94
C ASP A 420 22.54 34.23 21.83
N TRP A 421 22.77 34.15 23.14
CA TRP A 421 21.81 34.58 24.16
C TRP A 421 21.59 36.10 24.20
N GLU A 422 22.56 36.89 23.75
CA GLU A 422 22.42 38.35 23.73
C GLU A 422 21.49 38.78 22.60
N LYS A 423 21.68 38.22 21.40
CA LYS A 423 20.76 38.42 20.28
C LYS A 423 19.37 37.86 20.57
N TYR A 424 19.28 36.68 21.21
CA TYR A 424 18.00 36.12 21.65
C TYR A 424 17.24 37.10 22.56
N LYS A 425 17.90 37.64 23.60
CA LYS A 425 17.29 38.60 24.52
C LYS A 425 16.86 39.89 23.82
N ASN A 426 17.70 40.43 22.94
CA ASN A 426 17.35 41.61 22.16
C ASN A 426 16.13 41.34 21.27
N ASN A 427 16.10 40.19 20.59
CA ASN A 427 14.98 39.77 19.78
C ASN A 427 13.66 39.63 20.58
N ASP A 428 13.72 39.01 21.76
CA ASP A 428 12.58 38.87 22.68
C ASP A 428 12.09 40.24 23.19
N GLU A 429 13.01 41.17 23.50
CA GLU A 429 12.63 42.55 23.84
C GLU A 429 11.95 43.28 22.68
N GLN A 430 12.45 43.15 21.45
CA GLN A 430 11.83 43.75 20.27
C GLN A 430 10.43 43.19 20.05
N TYR A 431 10.26 41.88 20.25
CA TYR A 431 8.97 41.21 20.18
C TYR A 431 7.99 41.70 21.24
N LYS A 432 8.42 41.79 22.50
CA LYS A 432 7.61 42.37 23.59
C LYS A 432 7.22 43.82 23.30
N LYS A 433 8.13 44.63 22.76
CA LYS A 433 7.84 46.02 22.32
C LYS A 433 6.85 46.04 21.16
N TYR A 434 6.98 45.14 20.18
CA TYR A 434 6.02 44.98 19.09
C TYR A 434 4.64 44.59 19.59
N GLN A 435 4.52 43.56 20.43
CA GLN A 435 3.26 43.16 21.04
C GLN A 435 2.62 44.30 21.84
N LYS A 436 3.41 45.01 22.64
CA LYS A 436 2.94 46.18 23.39
C LYS A 436 2.45 47.28 22.45
N ARG A 437 3.18 47.62 21.39
CA ARG A 437 2.75 48.60 20.36
C ARG A 437 1.49 48.17 19.64
N GLN A 438 1.32 46.89 19.33
CA GLN A 438 0.08 46.39 18.75
C GLN A 438 -1.05 46.56 19.77
N LYS A 439 -0.88 46.08 21.01
CA LYS A 439 -1.87 46.23 22.07
C LYS A 439 -2.26 47.69 22.29
N ASP A 440 -1.29 48.60 22.38
CA ASP A 440 -1.52 50.04 22.56
C ASP A 440 -2.16 50.69 21.31
N ARG A 441 -1.79 50.27 20.09
CA ARG A 441 -2.43 50.72 18.84
C ARG A 441 -3.91 50.38 18.81
N TRP A 442 -4.30 49.24 19.38
CA TRP A 442 -5.69 48.80 19.48
C TRP A 442 -6.38 49.26 20.78
N LYS A 443 -5.64 49.83 21.73
CA LYS A 443 -6.14 50.21 23.06
C LYS A 443 -6.99 51.48 23.03
N ASP A 444 -6.60 52.44 22.20
CA ASP A 444 -7.32 53.70 21.96
C ASP A 444 -7.98 53.73 20.57
N TYR A 445 -7.99 52.58 19.88
CA TYR A 445 -8.65 52.45 18.58
C TYR A 445 -10.16 52.46 18.81
N ASP A 446 -10.76 53.63 18.63
CA ASP A 446 -12.20 53.79 18.64
C ASP A 446 -12.80 53.04 17.43
N PHE A 447 -13.26 51.82 17.66
CA PHE A 447 -14.06 51.08 16.68
C PHE A 447 -15.32 51.86 16.26
N GLY A 448 -15.73 52.89 17.00
CA GLY A 448 -16.81 53.80 16.68
C GLY A 448 -16.61 54.61 15.40
N ASN A 449 -15.36 54.92 15.00
CA ASN A 449 -15.09 55.63 13.74
C ASN A 449 -14.78 54.71 12.54
N LEU A 450 -14.76 53.38 12.71
CA LEU A 450 -14.88 52.47 11.56
C LEU A 450 -16.31 52.46 10.99
N PHE A 451 -17.25 52.95 11.80
CA PHE A 451 -18.65 53.15 11.47
C PHE A 451 -19.02 54.60 11.76
N GLU A 452 -18.47 55.54 10.97
CA GLU A 452 -19.00 56.90 10.93
C GLU A 452 -20.52 56.84 10.92
N ASN A 453 -21.12 57.66 11.79
CA ASN A 453 -22.53 57.89 12.17
C ASN A 453 -23.55 57.76 11.03
N THR A 454 -23.56 56.59 10.41
CA THR A 454 -24.49 56.06 9.46
C THR A 454 -25.07 54.93 10.26
N GLN A 455 -26.35 55.00 10.63
CA GLN A 455 -27.04 53.83 11.17
C GLN A 455 -26.65 52.64 10.31
N MET A 456 -25.81 51.76 10.84
CA MET A 456 -25.22 50.69 10.05
C MET A 456 -26.35 49.73 9.78
N THR A 457 -27.04 49.96 8.68
CA THR A 457 -28.19 49.18 8.28
C THR A 457 -27.59 47.92 7.71
N VAL A 458 -27.31 46.98 8.61
CA VAL A 458 -26.91 45.62 8.27
C VAL A 458 -27.97 45.11 7.32
N LYS A 459 -27.60 44.96 6.04
CA LYS A 459 -28.48 44.35 5.04
C LYS A 459 -29.00 43.05 5.63
N GLU A 460 -30.30 42.84 5.60
CA GLU A 460 -30.91 41.73 6.34
C GLU A 460 -30.39 40.36 5.94
N GLU A 461 -29.94 40.21 4.69
CA GLU A 461 -29.23 39.04 4.18
C GLU A 461 -27.96 38.69 4.97
N ASN A 462 -27.32 39.67 5.61
CA ASN A 462 -26.10 39.51 6.39
C ASN A 462 -26.36 39.36 7.91
N LYS A 463 -27.56 39.72 8.42
CA LYS A 463 -27.92 39.56 9.85
C LYS A 463 -27.66 38.16 10.42
N PRO A 464 -27.85 37.05 9.68
CA PRO A 464 -27.51 35.71 10.18
C PRO A 464 -26.03 35.53 10.53
N ILE A 465 -25.13 36.21 9.81
CA ILE A 465 -23.68 36.17 10.06
C ILE A 465 -23.36 36.95 11.35
N TYR A 466 -23.92 38.14 11.51
CA TYR A 466 -23.75 38.96 12.73
C TYR A 466 -24.37 38.30 13.98
N LYS A 467 -25.50 37.60 13.85
CA LYS A 467 -26.07 36.76 14.93
C LYS A 467 -25.14 35.64 15.35
N ARG A 468 -24.50 34.99 14.39
CA ARG A 468 -23.55 33.90 14.64
C ARG A 468 -22.30 34.42 15.33
N LEU A 469 -21.76 35.54 14.85
CA LEU A 469 -20.65 36.26 15.49
C LEU A 469 -21.01 36.67 16.92
N TYR A 470 -22.19 37.28 17.15
CA TYR A 470 -22.66 37.62 18.48
C TYR A 470 -22.76 36.39 19.39
N ARG A 471 -23.35 35.27 18.91
CA ARG A 471 -23.43 34.03 19.70
C ARG A 471 -22.05 33.53 20.10
N THR A 472 -21.11 33.47 19.16
CA THR A 472 -19.73 33.05 19.46
C THR A 472 -19.03 33.99 20.44
N LEU A 473 -19.14 35.31 20.25
CA LEU A 473 -18.54 36.30 21.14
C LEU A 473 -19.18 36.26 22.54
N SER A 474 -20.52 36.23 22.61
CA SER A 474 -21.27 36.13 23.87
C SER A 474 -20.94 34.86 24.67
N LEU A 475 -20.72 33.72 24.00
CA LEU A 475 -20.32 32.46 24.62
C LEU A 475 -18.86 32.43 25.06
N THR A 476 -18.01 33.27 24.47
CA THR A 476 -16.58 33.34 24.75
C THR A 476 -16.30 34.33 25.89
N TYR A 477 -17.01 35.46 25.89
CA TYR A 477 -16.83 36.56 26.85
C TYR A 477 -17.94 36.61 27.92
N HIS A 478 -18.70 35.52 28.10
CA HIS A 478 -19.69 35.44 29.17
C HIS A 478 -19.00 35.50 30.55
N PRO A 479 -19.53 36.25 31.53
CA PRO A 479 -18.93 36.38 32.86
C PRO A 479 -18.74 35.04 33.60
N ASP A 480 -19.60 34.06 33.30
CA ASP A 480 -19.55 32.71 33.92
C ASP A 480 -18.52 31.76 33.29
N LYS A 481 -17.83 32.18 32.22
CA LYS A 481 -16.67 31.44 31.70
C LYS A 481 -15.38 32.07 32.20
N ILE A 482 -14.43 31.22 32.60
CA ILE A 482 -13.17 31.60 33.25
C ILE A 482 -12.43 32.63 32.36
N GLY A 483 -12.44 33.89 32.79
CA GLY A 483 -11.70 34.99 32.15
C GLY A 483 -12.54 36.13 31.55
N GLY A 484 -13.88 36.05 31.51
CA GLY A 484 -14.72 37.12 30.98
C GLY A 484 -14.95 38.28 31.97
N ASP A 485 -14.53 39.50 31.63
CA ASP A 485 -14.89 40.71 32.37
C ASP A 485 -16.30 41.15 31.94
N GLY A 486 -17.18 41.46 32.90
CA GLY A 486 -18.54 41.96 32.63
C GLY A 486 -18.57 43.20 31.72
N ARG A 487 -17.48 43.97 31.66
CA ARG A 487 -17.31 45.07 30.70
C ARG A 487 -17.20 44.59 29.25
N GLU A 488 -16.53 43.48 28.99
CA GLU A 488 -16.38 42.93 27.63
C GLU A 488 -17.74 42.45 27.11
N MET A 489 -18.55 41.84 27.97
CA MET A 489 -19.91 41.44 27.62
C MET A 489 -20.83 42.65 27.34
N GLN A 490 -20.63 43.77 28.05
CA GLN A 490 -21.35 45.02 27.76
C GLN A 490 -21.02 45.55 26.36
N ILE A 491 -19.77 45.46 25.92
CA ILE A 491 -19.35 45.86 24.57
C ILE A 491 -19.95 44.91 23.52
N VAL A 492 -19.96 43.60 23.77
CA VAL A 492 -20.60 42.60 22.89
C VAL A 492 -22.11 42.87 22.75
N ASN A 493 -22.77 43.33 23.81
CA ASN A 493 -24.18 43.74 23.77
C ASN A 493 -24.40 45.06 23.01
N GLN A 494 -23.50 46.03 23.11
CA GLN A 494 -23.58 47.26 22.30
C GLN A 494 -23.43 46.95 20.81
N LEU A 495 -22.52 46.03 20.44
CA LEU A 495 -22.37 45.55 19.07
C LEU A 495 -23.65 44.88 18.55
N LYS A 496 -24.34 44.11 19.39
CA LYS A 496 -25.65 43.52 19.07
C LYS A 496 -26.68 44.58 18.71
N GLU A 497 -26.77 45.65 19.51
CA GLU A 497 -27.68 46.77 19.25
C GLU A 497 -27.32 47.50 17.95
N MET A 498 -26.03 47.74 17.71
CA MET A 498 -25.54 48.36 16.48
C MET A 498 -25.79 47.51 15.23
N TRP A 499 -25.70 46.19 15.34
CA TRP A 499 -25.99 45.26 14.24
C TRP A 499 -27.49 45.01 14.03
N GLY A 500 -28.33 45.41 14.98
CA GLY A 500 -29.78 45.20 14.94
C GLY A 500 -30.17 43.72 14.92
N VAL A 501 -29.47 42.88 15.71
CA VAL A 501 -29.59 41.40 15.71
C VAL A 501 -29.98 40.78 17.04
#